data_AF-A0ABD3MZ89-F1
#
_entry.id   AF-A0ABD3MZ89-F1
#
_cell.length_a   1.000
_cell.length_b   1.000
_cell.length_c   1.000
_cell.angle_alpha   90.00
_cell.angle_beta   90.00
_cell.angle_gamma   90.00
#
_symmetry.space_group_name_H-M   'P 1'
#
loop_
_entity.id
_entity.type
_entity.pdbx_description
1 polymer ?
#
loop_
_entity_poly.entity_id
_entity_poly.type
_entity_poly.pdbx_seq_one_letter_code
_entity_poly.pdbx_strand_id
1 'polypeptide(L)'
;MTTALSQACTSNSVSEAIKILSDAPALISEPLAWNDSDGKELTTPAIFIAIDYGHVELVKAMLQFFKGDTSIDKLKSGSGDYNALGWASWVGNLEIVRLLVDVADATVDDEALELSRESGNAEVTKYLLENIDLYSNLDGDADAIMDKACREGDIAMVRRMLNFGYSPEQCAQGPLFIAMKCGHMDIVSLFREVGVEINLDLGGDNSAEKFRAMAEELKEVADENSLADE
;
A
#
# COMPACT_ATOMS: atom_id res chain seq x y z
N MET A 1 29.62 19.84 4.62
CA MET A 1 29.23 18.42 4.85
C MET A 1 27.96 18.08 4.07
N THR A 2 26.89 18.86 4.19
CA THR A 2 25.63 18.66 3.44
C THR A 2 25.80 18.63 1.91
N THR A 3 26.53 19.59 1.32
CA THR A 3 26.83 19.59 -0.14
C THR A 3 27.71 18.42 -0.58
N ALA A 4 28.64 17.99 0.27
CA ALA A 4 29.51 16.84 -0.05
C ALA A 4 28.71 15.53 -0.01
N LEU A 5 27.78 15.40 0.94
CA LEU A 5 26.90 14.25 1.02
C LEU A 5 25.96 14.18 -0.19
N SER A 6 25.29 15.28 -0.58
CA SER A 6 24.43 15.26 -1.77
C SER A 6 25.21 14.93 -3.03
N GLN A 7 26.41 15.49 -3.22
CA GLN A 7 27.28 15.16 -4.35
C GLN A 7 27.71 13.68 -4.35
N ALA A 8 28.10 13.13 -3.19
CA ALA A 8 28.44 11.72 -3.07
C ALA A 8 27.24 10.81 -3.40
N CYS A 9 26.02 11.23 -3.06
CA CYS A 9 24.81 10.51 -3.43
C CYS A 9 24.57 10.56 -4.94
N THR A 10 24.65 11.74 -5.56
CA THR A 10 24.51 11.91 -7.01
C THR A 10 25.53 11.08 -7.79
N SER A 11 26.79 11.04 -7.35
CA SER A 11 27.88 10.35 -8.06
C SER A 11 28.05 8.87 -7.69
N ASN A 12 27.16 8.30 -6.87
CA ASN A 12 27.27 6.93 -6.35
C ASN A 12 28.59 6.65 -5.59
N SER A 13 29.13 7.65 -4.89
CA SER A 13 30.37 7.51 -4.11
C SER A 13 30.10 6.86 -2.75
N VAL A 14 29.83 5.55 -2.74
CA VAL A 14 29.46 4.79 -1.53
C VAL A 14 30.42 5.00 -0.36
N SER A 15 31.73 4.91 -0.61
CA SER A 15 32.74 5.06 0.46
C SER A 15 32.74 6.46 1.08
N GLU A 16 32.51 7.49 0.27
CA GLU A 16 32.50 8.88 0.74
C GLU A 16 31.22 9.19 1.52
N ALA A 17 30.07 8.75 1.02
CA ALA A 17 28.79 8.89 1.69
C ALA A 17 28.79 8.20 3.06
N ILE A 18 29.25 6.94 3.14
CA ILE A 18 29.37 6.21 4.41
C ILE A 18 30.31 6.93 5.37
N LYS A 19 31.46 7.43 4.89
CA LYS A 19 32.41 8.17 5.74
C LYS A 19 31.76 9.41 6.34
N ILE A 20 31.08 10.22 5.52
CA ILE A 20 30.39 11.44 5.98
C ILE A 20 29.30 11.09 7.00
N LEU A 21 28.49 10.05 6.74
CA LEU A 21 27.43 9.59 7.65
C LEU A 21 27.98 8.96 8.92
N SER A 22 29.16 8.34 8.88
CA SER A 22 29.85 7.84 10.07
C SER A 22 30.36 8.98 10.95
N ASP A 23 30.89 10.05 10.33
CA ASP A 23 31.37 11.23 11.04
C ASP A 23 30.21 12.09 11.59
N ALA A 24 29.06 12.11 10.90
CA ALA A 24 27.88 12.88 11.29
C ALA A 24 26.55 12.12 10.98
N PRO A 25 26.13 11.16 11.81
CA PRO A 25 24.95 10.31 11.56
C PRO A 25 23.63 11.07 11.44
N ALA A 26 23.49 12.21 12.13
CA ALA A 26 22.28 13.04 12.06
C ALA A 26 21.97 13.51 10.62
N LEU A 27 22.99 13.62 9.75
CA LEU A 27 22.80 14.05 8.35
C LEU A 27 21.94 13.07 7.53
N ILE A 28 21.71 11.85 8.00
CA ILE A 28 20.90 10.87 7.26
C ILE A 28 19.46 11.34 7.05
N SER A 29 18.92 12.11 8.01
CA SER A 29 17.56 12.65 8.01
C SER A 29 17.48 14.13 7.66
N GLU A 30 18.61 14.84 7.62
CA GLU A 30 18.64 16.27 7.32
C GLU A 30 18.35 16.52 5.84
N PRO A 31 17.42 17.44 5.50
CA PRO A 31 17.18 17.82 4.11
C PRO A 31 18.43 18.43 3.47
N LEU A 32 18.84 17.86 2.34
CA LEU A 32 19.97 18.31 1.53
C LEU A 32 19.47 18.95 0.24
N ALA A 33 20.04 20.10 -0.12
CA ALA A 33 19.82 20.70 -1.42
C ALA A 33 20.45 19.85 -2.54
N TRP A 34 19.68 19.57 -3.57
CA TRP A 34 20.10 18.86 -4.78
C TRP A 34 19.17 19.23 -5.95
N ASN A 35 19.54 18.82 -7.16
CA ASN A 35 18.69 18.96 -8.34
C ASN A 35 18.23 17.58 -8.77
N ASP A 36 16.92 17.42 -8.97
CA ASP A 36 16.37 16.18 -9.53
C ASP A 36 16.76 15.98 -11.00
N SER A 37 16.31 14.86 -11.58
CA SER A 37 16.53 14.52 -12.99
C SER A 37 16.03 15.59 -13.98
N ASP A 38 15.05 16.40 -13.57
CA ASP A 38 14.48 17.49 -14.36
C ASP A 38 15.18 18.85 -14.12
N GLY A 39 16.20 18.87 -13.26
CA GLY A 39 16.96 20.06 -12.91
C GLY A 39 16.22 21.00 -11.95
N LYS A 40 15.15 20.53 -11.30
CA LYS A 40 14.44 21.28 -10.28
C LYS A 40 15.19 21.19 -8.96
N GLU A 41 15.41 22.36 -8.36
CA GLU A 41 16.04 22.45 -7.04
C GLU A 41 15.05 21.98 -5.97
N LEU A 42 15.49 21.00 -5.18
CA LEU A 42 14.72 20.37 -4.11
C LEU A 42 15.58 20.20 -2.86
N THR A 43 14.93 20.03 -1.72
CA THR A 43 15.59 19.67 -0.45
C THR A 43 15.07 18.34 0.05
N THR A 44 15.92 17.32 0.17
CA THR A 44 15.50 15.97 0.57
C THR A 44 16.56 15.27 1.40
N PRO A 45 16.20 14.36 2.33
CA PRO A 45 17.18 13.50 2.99
C PRO A 45 18.02 12.69 1.99
N ALA A 46 19.27 12.41 2.33
CA ALA A 46 20.27 11.83 1.42
C ALA A 46 19.80 10.54 0.70
N ILE A 47 19.00 9.72 1.36
CA ILE A 47 18.51 8.46 0.82
C ILE A 47 17.61 8.64 -0.41
N PHE A 48 16.81 9.72 -0.49
CA PHE A 48 15.97 9.96 -1.67
C PHE A 48 16.80 10.26 -2.91
N ILE A 49 17.94 10.95 -2.77
CA ILE A 49 18.87 11.17 -3.88
C ILE A 49 19.40 9.83 -4.39
N ALA A 50 19.80 8.93 -3.47
CA ALA A 50 20.26 7.59 -3.84
C ALA A 50 19.16 6.75 -4.52
N ILE A 51 17.91 6.87 -4.08
CA ILE A 51 16.75 6.20 -4.68
C ILE A 51 16.47 6.73 -6.09
N ASP A 52 16.46 8.06 -6.27
CA ASP A 52 16.16 8.71 -7.55
C ASP A 52 17.12 8.27 -8.66
N TYR A 53 18.41 8.20 -8.35
CA TYR A 53 19.42 7.72 -9.29
C TYR A 53 19.51 6.18 -9.38
N GLY A 54 18.76 5.44 -8.57
CA GLY A 54 18.77 3.97 -8.58
C GLY A 54 20.03 3.33 -7.98
N HIS A 55 20.73 4.01 -7.06
CA HIS A 55 21.99 3.54 -6.47
C HIS A 55 21.76 2.50 -5.37
N VAL A 56 21.43 1.27 -5.76
CA VAL A 56 21.08 0.14 -4.87
C VAL A 56 22.08 -0.05 -3.72
N GLU A 57 23.37 -0.17 -4.02
CA GLU A 57 24.40 -0.42 -3.01
C GLU A 57 24.56 0.75 -2.02
N LEU A 58 24.35 1.98 -2.51
CA LEU A 58 24.37 3.16 -1.66
C LEU A 58 23.17 3.18 -0.72
N VAL A 59 21.97 2.89 -1.22
CA VAL A 59 20.75 2.78 -0.40
C VAL A 59 20.98 1.72 0.69
N LYS A 60 21.43 0.53 0.31
CA LYS A 60 21.74 -0.56 1.26
C LYS A 60 22.73 -0.14 2.34
N ALA A 61 23.77 0.60 1.98
CA ALA A 61 24.74 1.12 2.94
C ALA A 61 24.12 2.17 3.88
N MET A 62 23.31 3.08 3.35
CA MET A 62 22.62 4.12 4.12
C MET A 62 21.62 3.54 5.12
N LEU A 63 20.92 2.45 4.77
CA LEU A 63 19.98 1.76 5.65
C LEU A 63 20.62 1.34 6.99
N GLN A 64 21.93 1.10 7.03
CA GLN A 64 22.64 0.75 8.27
C GLN A 64 22.67 1.88 9.31
N PHE A 65 22.37 3.12 8.91
CA PHE A 65 22.29 4.30 9.77
C PHE A 65 20.88 4.55 10.30
N PHE A 66 19.86 3.86 9.79
CA PHE A 66 18.49 3.89 10.30
C PHE A 66 18.35 2.86 11.42
N LYS A 67 18.61 3.28 12.67
CA LYS A 67 18.51 2.44 13.87
C LYS A 67 17.80 3.19 15.00
N GLY A 68 17.11 2.47 15.87
CA GLY A 68 16.42 3.04 17.03
C GLY A 68 15.22 3.89 16.63
N ASP A 69 15.16 5.15 17.08
CA ASP A 69 14.02 6.04 16.84
C ASP A 69 13.95 6.62 15.41
N THR A 70 15.02 6.45 14.63
CA THR A 70 15.12 6.89 13.24
C THR A 70 14.49 5.83 12.32
N SER A 71 13.19 5.99 12.07
CA SER A 71 12.44 5.17 11.11
C SER A 71 12.51 5.79 9.71
N ILE A 72 12.73 4.95 8.70
CA ILE A 72 12.74 5.34 7.29
C ILE A 72 11.39 5.88 6.83
N ASP A 73 10.28 5.37 7.40
CA ASP A 73 8.90 5.76 7.05
C ASP A 73 8.57 7.20 7.44
N LYS A 74 9.31 7.77 8.41
CA LYS A 74 9.14 9.17 8.84
C LYS A 74 9.80 10.16 7.90
N LEU A 75 10.71 9.71 7.03
CA LEU A 75 11.36 10.59 6.07
C LEU A 75 10.42 10.92 4.92
N LYS A 76 10.48 12.16 4.46
CA LYS A 76 9.64 12.68 3.39
C LYS A 76 10.49 13.34 2.31
N SER A 77 10.14 13.07 1.05
CA SER A 77 10.82 13.66 -0.09
C SER A 77 10.51 15.16 -0.16
N GLY A 78 11.45 15.94 -0.69
CA GLY A 78 11.20 17.37 -0.94
C GLY A 78 10.19 17.67 -2.05
N SER A 79 9.71 16.64 -2.76
CA SER A 79 8.77 16.78 -3.87
C SER A 79 7.58 15.84 -3.66
N GLY A 80 6.46 16.40 -3.24
CA GLY A 80 5.21 15.64 -3.07
C GLY A 80 5.05 14.93 -1.73
N ASP A 81 5.97 15.12 -0.77
CA ASP A 81 5.88 14.55 0.58
C ASP A 81 5.66 13.02 0.60
N TYR A 82 6.30 12.32 -0.33
CA TYR A 82 6.27 10.86 -0.39
C TYR A 82 7.29 10.26 0.57
N ASN A 83 6.96 9.13 1.20
CA ASN A 83 7.94 8.38 1.98
C ASN A 83 8.99 7.70 1.05
N ALA A 84 10.03 7.10 1.63
CA ALA A 84 11.10 6.47 0.85
C ALA A 84 10.60 5.31 -0.02
N LEU A 85 9.64 4.52 0.48
CA LEU A 85 9.05 3.41 -0.26
C LEU A 85 8.23 3.91 -1.44
N GLY A 86 7.36 4.90 -1.23
CA GLY A 86 6.57 5.55 -2.29
C GLY A 86 7.44 6.15 -3.38
N TRP A 87 8.54 6.84 -3.02
CA TRP A 87 9.49 7.36 -4.00
C TRP A 87 10.15 6.23 -4.81
N ALA A 88 10.60 5.16 -4.15
CA ALA A 88 11.19 4.00 -4.83
C ALA A 88 10.18 3.29 -5.76
N SER A 89 8.91 3.25 -5.35
CA SER A 89 7.81 2.68 -6.13
C SER A 89 7.53 3.45 -7.40
N TRP A 90 7.47 4.79 -7.30
CA TRP A 90 7.34 5.69 -8.42
C TRP A 90 8.52 5.56 -9.39
N VAL A 91 9.75 5.59 -8.88
CA VAL A 91 10.97 5.41 -9.68
C VAL A 91 11.00 4.03 -10.36
N GLY A 92 10.46 3.00 -9.69
CA GLY A 92 10.30 1.66 -10.26
C GLY A 92 11.44 0.70 -10.04
N ASN A 93 12.37 1.03 -9.14
CA ASN A 93 13.49 0.16 -8.86
C ASN A 93 13.10 -0.93 -7.86
N LEU A 94 12.71 -2.11 -8.38
CA LEU A 94 12.29 -3.26 -7.57
C LEU A 94 13.33 -3.69 -6.54
N GLU A 95 14.63 -3.59 -6.85
CA GLU A 95 15.68 -3.99 -5.91
C GLU A 95 15.75 -3.05 -4.71
N ILE A 96 15.57 -1.74 -4.93
CA ILE A 96 15.45 -0.76 -3.85
C ILE A 96 14.17 -0.98 -3.04
N VAL A 97 13.04 -1.23 -3.70
CA VAL A 97 11.78 -1.54 -3.01
C VAL A 97 11.94 -2.74 -2.08
N ARG A 98 12.59 -3.82 -2.54
CA ARG A 98 12.92 -4.98 -1.70
C ARG A 98 13.84 -4.63 -0.54
N LEU A 99 14.86 -3.79 -0.75
CA LEU A 99 15.71 -3.35 0.35
C LEU A 99 14.92 -2.58 1.42
N LEU A 100 13.99 -1.73 1.02
CA LEU A 100 13.17 -0.97 1.95
C LEU A 100 12.21 -1.88 2.73
N VAL A 101 11.51 -2.79 2.05
CA VAL A 101 10.55 -3.69 2.68
C VAL A 101 11.25 -4.79 3.48
N ASP A 102 12.14 -5.57 2.88
CA ASP A 102 12.72 -6.77 3.50
C ASP A 102 13.82 -6.46 4.53
N VAL A 103 14.54 -5.34 4.39
CA VAL A 103 15.71 -5.01 5.24
C VAL A 103 15.43 -3.85 6.19
N ALA A 104 14.74 -2.82 5.72
CA ALA A 104 14.44 -1.65 6.54
C ALA A 104 13.10 -1.74 7.29
N ASP A 105 12.33 -2.81 7.04
CA ASP A 105 10.99 -3.02 7.61
C ASP A 105 10.08 -1.81 7.34
N ALA A 106 10.20 -1.24 6.13
CA ALA A 106 9.40 -0.10 5.71
C ALA A 106 7.94 -0.53 5.55
N THR A 107 7.02 0.27 6.08
CA THR A 107 5.59 -0.02 6.01
C THR A 107 5.11 0.07 4.57
N VAL A 108 4.57 -1.04 4.04
CA VAL A 108 3.90 -1.04 2.74
C VAL A 108 2.48 -0.48 2.92
N ASP A 109 2.22 0.68 2.33
CA ASP A 109 0.95 1.40 2.41
C ASP A 109 0.30 1.60 1.03
N ASP A 110 -0.92 2.15 1.05
CA ASP A 110 -1.68 2.43 -0.17
C ASP A 110 -0.96 3.48 -1.06
N GLU A 111 -0.20 4.42 -0.49
CA GLU A 111 0.59 5.44 -1.22
C GLU A 111 1.66 4.78 -2.10
N ALA A 112 2.45 3.85 -1.54
CA ALA A 112 3.46 3.13 -2.31
C ALA A 112 2.86 2.29 -3.44
N LEU A 113 1.68 1.70 -3.21
CA LEU A 113 0.98 0.89 -4.22
C LEU A 113 0.37 1.74 -5.33
N GLU A 114 -0.23 2.89 -5.00
CA GLU A 114 -0.78 3.82 -5.99
C GLU A 114 0.34 4.35 -6.89
N LEU A 115 1.45 4.80 -6.31
CA LEU A 115 2.60 5.30 -7.06
C LEU A 115 3.23 4.25 -7.97
N SER A 116 3.32 2.97 -7.55
CA SER A 116 3.83 1.91 -8.43
C SER A 116 2.91 1.62 -9.62
N ARG A 117 1.60 1.86 -9.47
CA ARG A 117 0.60 1.71 -10.54
C ARG A 117 0.66 2.88 -11.51
N GLU A 118 0.75 4.11 -10.99
CA GLU A 118 0.85 5.33 -11.81
C GLU A 118 2.10 5.33 -12.67
N SER A 119 3.22 4.85 -12.13
CA SER A 119 4.48 4.73 -12.86
C SER A 119 4.49 3.56 -13.86
N GLY A 120 3.48 2.67 -13.83
CA GLY A 120 3.37 1.51 -14.71
C GLY A 120 4.30 0.35 -14.34
N ASN A 121 4.89 0.36 -13.14
CA ASN A 121 5.86 -0.66 -12.71
C ASN A 121 5.13 -1.91 -12.18
N ALA A 122 4.72 -2.79 -13.11
CA ALA A 122 3.96 -3.99 -12.78
C ALA A 122 4.68 -4.94 -11.81
N GLU A 123 6.01 -5.07 -11.92
CA GLU A 123 6.80 -5.94 -11.02
C GLU A 123 6.83 -5.39 -9.58
N VAL A 124 6.98 -4.08 -9.42
CA VAL A 124 6.90 -3.41 -8.11
C VAL A 124 5.49 -3.54 -7.55
N THR A 125 4.48 -3.22 -8.35
CA THR A 125 3.07 -3.33 -7.96
C THR A 125 2.75 -4.73 -7.44
N LYS A 126 3.19 -5.77 -8.17
CA LYS A 126 3.00 -7.16 -7.75
C LYS A 126 3.70 -7.46 -6.42
N TYR A 127 4.96 -7.05 -6.27
CA TYR A 127 5.70 -7.28 -5.03
C TYR A 127 5.08 -6.55 -3.83
N LEU A 128 4.61 -5.32 -4.00
CA LEU A 128 3.92 -4.58 -2.94
C LEU A 128 2.58 -5.23 -2.58
N LEU A 129 1.80 -5.68 -3.55
CA LEU A 129 0.55 -6.43 -3.29
C LEU A 129 0.78 -7.72 -2.48
N GLU A 130 1.94 -8.36 -2.65
CA GLU A 130 2.31 -9.55 -1.89
C GLU A 130 2.72 -9.23 -0.43
N ASN A 131 3.08 -7.98 -0.13
CA ASN A 131 3.65 -7.56 1.17
C ASN A 131 2.84 -6.46 1.89
N ILE A 132 1.76 -5.97 1.28
CA ILE A 132 0.92 -4.94 1.88
C ILE A 132 0.13 -5.51 3.06
N ASP A 133 0.30 -4.91 4.24
CA ASP A 133 -0.64 -5.08 5.33
C ASP A 133 -1.73 -4.02 5.19
N LEU A 134 -2.75 -4.36 4.40
CA LEU A 134 -3.90 -3.51 4.10
C LEU A 134 -4.60 -2.98 5.36
N TYR A 135 -4.38 -3.59 6.52
CA TYR A 135 -5.16 -3.38 7.74
C TYR A 135 -4.36 -2.75 8.88
N SER A 136 -3.04 -2.60 8.70
CA SER A 136 -2.12 -2.08 9.73
C SER A 136 -2.48 -0.68 10.24
N ASN A 137 -3.04 0.17 9.37
CA ASN A 137 -3.40 1.56 9.67
C ASN A 137 -4.81 1.74 10.25
N LEU A 138 -5.54 0.65 10.49
CA LEU A 138 -6.91 0.69 10.98
C LEU A 138 -7.01 0.57 12.50
N ASP A 139 -5.88 0.58 13.22
CA ASP A 139 -5.79 0.54 14.69
C ASP A 139 -6.63 -0.58 15.35
N GLY A 140 -6.91 -1.66 14.61
CA GLY A 140 -7.76 -2.76 15.09
C GLY A 140 -9.27 -2.45 15.08
N ASP A 141 -9.70 -1.35 14.45
CA ASP A 141 -11.11 -1.06 14.18
C ASP A 141 -11.68 -2.11 13.23
N ALA A 142 -12.47 -3.03 13.81
CA ALA A 142 -13.03 -4.15 13.08
C ALA A 142 -14.00 -3.70 11.95
N ASP A 143 -14.67 -2.55 12.08
CA ASP A 143 -15.57 -2.08 11.01
C ASP A 143 -14.76 -1.54 9.84
N ALA A 144 -13.73 -0.76 10.12
CA ALA A 144 -12.84 -0.24 9.09
C ALA A 144 -12.09 -1.38 8.36
N ILE A 145 -11.64 -2.41 9.10
CA ILE A 145 -10.96 -3.59 8.53
C ILE A 145 -11.92 -4.34 7.60
N MET A 146 -13.17 -4.55 8.03
CA MET A 146 -14.16 -5.25 7.21
C MET A 146 -14.54 -4.44 5.96
N ASP A 147 -14.74 -3.13 6.09
CA ASP A 147 -15.03 -2.23 4.96
C ASP A 147 -13.90 -2.23 3.93
N LYS A 148 -12.64 -2.19 4.38
CA LYS A 148 -11.48 -2.24 3.49
C LYS A 148 -11.34 -3.61 2.83
N ALA A 149 -11.50 -4.71 3.57
CA ALA A 149 -11.47 -6.06 3.01
C ALA A 149 -12.55 -6.25 1.93
N CYS A 150 -13.76 -5.73 2.18
CA CYS A 150 -14.86 -5.75 1.22
C CYS A 150 -14.62 -4.83 0.01
N ARG A 151 -13.85 -3.75 0.16
CA ARG A 151 -13.50 -2.85 -0.95
C ARG A 151 -12.44 -3.46 -1.87
N GLU A 152 -11.42 -4.07 -1.25
CA GLU A 152 -10.28 -4.64 -1.96
C GLU A 152 -10.52 -6.06 -2.48
N GLY A 153 -11.60 -6.72 -2.05
CA GLY A 153 -11.92 -8.08 -2.48
C GLY A 153 -11.14 -9.15 -1.72
N ASP A 154 -10.62 -8.83 -0.52
CA ASP A 154 -9.85 -9.77 0.29
C ASP A 154 -10.76 -10.74 1.05
N ILE A 155 -11.26 -11.75 0.33
CA ILE A 155 -12.12 -12.79 0.88
C ILE A 155 -11.47 -13.56 2.03
N ALA A 156 -10.14 -13.68 2.05
CA ALA A 156 -9.42 -14.38 3.11
C ALA A 156 -9.51 -13.61 4.44
N MET A 157 -9.37 -12.28 4.40
CA MET A 157 -9.59 -11.45 5.57
C MET A 157 -11.05 -11.44 6.00
N VAL A 158 -12.00 -11.29 5.06
CA VAL A 158 -13.44 -11.35 5.40
C VAL A 158 -13.78 -12.66 6.13
N ARG A 159 -13.34 -13.82 5.63
CA ARG A 159 -13.52 -15.11 6.33
C ARG A 159 -12.90 -15.11 7.73
N ARG A 160 -11.69 -14.57 7.87
CA ARG A 160 -10.99 -14.51 9.15
C ARG A 160 -11.80 -13.71 10.18
N MET A 161 -12.31 -12.55 9.80
CA MET A 161 -13.09 -11.68 10.68
C MET A 161 -14.41 -12.31 11.10
N LEU A 162 -15.13 -12.93 10.15
CA LEU A 162 -16.37 -13.68 10.45
C LEU A 162 -16.09 -14.83 11.44
N ASN A 163 -14.99 -15.56 11.26
CA ASN A 163 -14.57 -16.62 12.18
C ASN A 163 -14.20 -16.11 13.58
N PHE A 164 -13.73 -14.87 13.70
CA PHE A 164 -13.44 -14.22 14.99
C PHE A 164 -14.67 -13.57 15.64
N GLY A 165 -15.87 -13.77 15.10
CA GLY A 165 -17.11 -13.31 15.68
C GLY A 165 -17.50 -11.89 15.30
N TYR A 166 -16.92 -11.34 14.23
CA TYR A 166 -17.46 -10.13 13.61
C TYR A 166 -18.89 -10.40 13.14
N SER A 167 -19.84 -9.55 13.55
CA SER A 167 -21.27 -9.70 13.25
C SER A 167 -21.70 -8.66 12.20
N PRO A 168 -21.80 -9.03 10.91
CA PRO A 168 -22.10 -8.08 9.83
C PRO A 168 -23.47 -7.40 9.99
N GLU A 169 -24.41 -8.05 10.68
CA GLU A 169 -25.74 -7.52 10.95
C GLU A 169 -25.74 -6.25 11.81
N GLN A 170 -24.72 -6.08 12.66
CA GLN A 170 -24.61 -4.90 13.54
C GLN A 170 -24.03 -3.70 12.78
N CYS A 171 -23.38 -3.94 11.65
CA CYS A 171 -22.62 -2.95 10.88
C CYS A 171 -23.42 -2.55 9.63
N ALA A 172 -24.66 -2.10 9.88
CA ALA A 172 -25.54 -1.34 8.99
C ALA A 172 -25.34 -1.59 7.47
N GLN A 173 -25.37 -2.84 7.00
CA GLN A 173 -25.28 -3.20 5.56
C GLN A 173 -24.04 -2.64 4.82
N GLY A 174 -23.11 -1.98 5.51
CA GLY A 174 -22.03 -1.19 4.91
C GLY A 174 -21.00 -2.04 4.18
N PRO A 175 -20.40 -3.04 4.84
CA PRO A 175 -19.41 -3.90 4.21
C PRO A 175 -19.98 -4.72 3.05
N LEU A 176 -21.19 -5.28 3.22
CA LEU A 176 -21.90 -6.00 2.15
C LEU A 176 -22.16 -5.08 0.96
N PHE A 177 -22.63 -3.85 1.20
CA PHE A 177 -22.87 -2.86 0.14
C PHE A 177 -21.58 -2.48 -0.58
N ILE A 178 -20.47 -2.33 0.13
CA ILE A 178 -19.15 -2.04 -0.46
C ILE A 178 -18.71 -3.20 -1.37
N ALA A 179 -18.80 -4.45 -0.90
CA ALA A 179 -18.46 -5.63 -1.71
C ALA A 179 -19.31 -5.69 -2.98
N MET A 180 -20.61 -5.41 -2.87
CA MET A 180 -21.51 -5.34 -4.03
C MET A 180 -21.12 -4.22 -5.00
N LYS A 181 -20.82 -3.02 -4.49
CA LYS A 181 -20.43 -1.86 -5.31
C LYS A 181 -19.11 -2.10 -6.05
N CYS A 182 -18.17 -2.79 -5.40
CA CYS A 182 -16.87 -3.14 -5.98
C CYS A 182 -16.92 -4.39 -6.87
N GLY A 183 -18.01 -5.15 -6.85
CA GLY A 183 -18.21 -6.33 -7.69
C GLY A 183 -17.62 -7.63 -7.15
N HIS A 184 -17.29 -7.69 -5.85
CA HIS A 184 -16.65 -8.85 -5.22
C HIS A 184 -17.70 -9.89 -4.80
N MET A 185 -18.20 -10.64 -5.77
CA MET A 185 -19.34 -11.56 -5.63
C MET A 185 -19.06 -12.79 -4.76
N ASP A 186 -17.79 -13.16 -4.66
CA ASP A 186 -17.30 -14.19 -3.76
C ASP A 186 -17.48 -13.77 -2.28
N ILE A 187 -17.23 -12.50 -1.95
CA ILE A 187 -17.52 -11.92 -0.63
C ILE A 187 -19.03 -11.81 -0.38
N VAL A 188 -19.82 -11.40 -1.38
CA VAL A 188 -21.29 -11.34 -1.27
C VAL A 188 -21.88 -12.73 -0.98
N SER A 189 -21.37 -13.75 -1.67
CA SER A 189 -21.77 -15.15 -1.45
C SER A 189 -21.40 -15.62 -0.04
N LEU A 190 -20.20 -15.27 0.43
CA LEU A 190 -19.76 -15.57 1.79
C LEU A 190 -20.67 -14.94 2.87
N PHE A 191 -21.08 -13.68 2.71
CA PHE A 191 -22.00 -13.06 3.67
C PHE A 191 -23.37 -13.76 3.70
N ARG A 192 -23.87 -14.24 2.55
CA ARG A 192 -25.10 -15.04 2.47
C ARG A 192 -24.97 -16.39 3.17
N GLU A 193 -23.83 -17.07 3.04
CA GLU A 193 -23.54 -18.33 3.75
C GLU A 193 -23.63 -18.18 5.27
N VAL A 194 -23.24 -17.01 5.80
CA VAL A 194 -23.27 -16.70 7.24
C VAL A 194 -24.64 -16.18 7.69
N GLY A 195 -25.62 -16.09 6.79
CA GLY A 195 -27.00 -15.73 7.11
C GLY A 195 -27.30 -14.24 7.10
N VAL A 196 -26.41 -13.40 6.57
CA VAL A 196 -26.65 -11.95 6.45
C VAL A 196 -27.75 -11.70 5.41
N GLU A 197 -28.86 -11.12 5.83
CA GLU A 197 -29.93 -10.73 4.92
C GLU A 197 -29.50 -9.54 4.04
N ILE A 198 -29.57 -9.73 2.72
CA ILE A 198 -29.30 -8.67 1.74
C ILE A 198 -30.55 -7.81 1.60
N ASN A 199 -30.52 -6.59 2.15
CA ASN A 199 -31.60 -5.63 1.96
C ASN A 199 -31.23 -4.61 0.87
N LEU A 200 -31.88 -4.74 -0.30
CA LEU A 200 -31.61 -3.92 -1.49
C LEU A 200 -32.32 -2.55 -1.48
N ASP A 201 -33.09 -2.22 -0.44
CA ASP A 201 -33.84 -0.94 -0.34
C ASP A 201 -32.98 0.20 0.24
N LEU A 202 -31.77 0.36 -0.30
CA LEU A 202 -30.89 1.48 0.05
C LEU A 202 -31.28 2.67 -0.83
N GLY A 203 -32.21 3.48 -0.31
CA GLY A 203 -32.76 4.64 -1.00
C GLY A 203 -31.70 5.57 -1.59
N GLY A 204 -31.75 5.78 -2.90
CA GLY A 204 -30.97 6.78 -3.63
C GLY A 204 -30.38 6.29 -4.95
N ASP A 205 -31.09 6.61 -6.03
CA ASP A 205 -30.71 6.76 -7.46
C ASP A 205 -29.62 5.87 -8.11
N ASN A 206 -29.96 5.30 -9.27
CA ASN A 206 -29.16 4.47 -10.21
C ASN A 206 -28.41 3.22 -9.69
N SER A 207 -28.18 3.08 -8.39
CA SER A 207 -27.46 1.92 -7.84
C SER A 207 -28.39 0.71 -7.68
N ALA A 208 -29.63 0.93 -7.25
CA ALA A 208 -30.65 -0.12 -7.08
C ALA A 208 -30.95 -0.92 -8.37
N GLU A 209 -30.91 -0.29 -9.55
CA GLU A 209 -31.13 -1.00 -10.83
C GLU A 209 -29.95 -1.89 -11.22
N LYS A 210 -28.71 -1.42 -11.06
CA LYS A 210 -27.51 -2.25 -11.25
C LYS A 210 -27.46 -3.40 -10.25
N PHE A 211 -27.83 -3.15 -9.00
CA PHE A 211 -27.90 -4.19 -7.97
C PHE A 211 -29.02 -5.19 -8.21
N ARG A 212 -30.15 -4.77 -8.78
CA ARG A 212 -31.24 -5.69 -9.17
C ARG A 212 -30.80 -6.64 -10.29
N ALA A 213 -30.09 -6.13 -11.29
CA ALA A 213 -29.51 -6.95 -12.35
C ALA A 213 -28.46 -7.95 -11.81
N MET A 214 -27.60 -7.49 -10.90
CA MET A 214 -26.56 -8.31 -10.27
C MET A 214 -27.13 -9.38 -9.30
N ALA A 215 -28.26 -9.07 -8.64
CA ALA A 215 -28.98 -10.02 -7.80
C ALA A 215 -29.79 -11.05 -8.61
N GLU A 216 -30.23 -10.72 -9.82
CA GLU A 216 -30.82 -11.69 -10.77
C GLU A 216 -29.76 -12.68 -11.27
N GLU A 217 -28.56 -12.20 -11.60
CA GLU A 217 -27.42 -13.03 -12.01
C GLU A 217 -27.01 -14.03 -10.90
N LEU A 218 -27.04 -13.61 -9.63
CA LEU A 218 -26.83 -14.49 -8.48
C LEU A 218 -27.96 -15.51 -8.22
N LYS A 219 -29.20 -15.18 -8.60
CA LYS A 219 -30.32 -16.13 -8.49
C LYS A 219 -30.19 -17.25 -9.53
N GLU A 220 -29.81 -16.91 -10.76
CA GLU A 220 -29.58 -17.92 -11.81
C GLU A 220 -28.48 -18.90 -11.41
N VAL A 221 -27.36 -18.42 -10.86
CA VAL A 221 -26.26 -19.30 -10.37
C VAL A 221 -26.70 -20.21 -9.20
N ALA A 222 -27.56 -19.70 -8.31
CA ALA A 222 -28.09 -20.49 -7.20
C ALA A 222 -29.10 -21.56 -7.67
N ASP A 223 -29.94 -21.22 -8.64
CA ASP A 223 -30.92 -22.12 -9.22
C ASP A 223 -30.23 -23.21 -10.09
N GLU A 224 -29.17 -22.87 -10.83
CA GLU A 224 -28.37 -23.83 -11.60
C GLU A 224 -27.62 -24.84 -10.71
N ASN A 225 -27.06 -24.41 -9.57
CA ASN A 225 -26.42 -25.32 -8.62
C ASN A 225 -27.44 -26.21 -7.88
N SER A 226 -28.69 -25.78 -7.73
CA SER A 226 -29.75 -26.62 -7.14
C SER A 226 -30.26 -27.72 -8.08
N LEU A 227 -30.05 -27.56 -9.39
CA LEU A 227 -30.44 -28.52 -10.43
C LEU A 227 -29.32 -29.49 -10.81
N ALA A 228 -28.10 -29.28 -10.31
CA ALA A 228 -26.93 -30.14 -10.58
C ALA A 228 -26.74 -31.27 -9.55
N ASP A 229 -27.46 -31.23 -8.43
CA ASP A 229 -27.39 -32.22 -7.33
C ASP A 229 -28.62 -33.17 -7.26
N GLU A 230 -29.52 -33.17 -8.25
CA GLU A 230 -30.57 -34.20 -8.46
C GLU A 230 -30.19 -35.22 -9.54
#